data_AF-A0A2J8J5J5-F1
#
_entry.id   AF-A0A2J8J5J5-F1
#
_cell.length_a   1.000
_cell.length_b   1.000
_cell.length_c   1.000
_cell.angle_alpha   90.00
_cell.angle_beta   90.00
_cell.angle_gamma   90.00
#
_symmetry.space_group_name_H-M   'P 1'
#
loop_
_entity.id
_entity.type
_entity.pdbx_description
1 polymer ?
#
loop_
_entity_poly.entity_id
_entity_poly.type
_entity_poly.pdbx_seq_one_letter_code
_entity_poly.pdbx_strand_id
1 'polypeptide(L)'
;LDQHQHLKEKAEARKESAKEKQLKEEEKILESVAEGRALMSVKEMAKGITYDDPIKTSWTPPRYVLSMSEERHERVRKKYHILVEGDGIPPPIKSFKEMKFPAVSSSATCRGSASFTGFGALRKYLS
;
A
#
# COMPACT_ATOMS: atom_id res chain seq x y z
N LEU A 1 24.76 -54.20 -15.14
CA LEU A 1 23.67 -53.23 -15.41
C LEU A 1 22.89 -52.90 -14.13
N ASP A 2 22.69 -53.86 -13.21
CA ASP A 2 21.94 -53.69 -11.96
C ASP A 2 22.47 -52.63 -10.97
N GLN A 3 23.79 -52.50 -10.81
CA GLN A 3 24.34 -51.61 -9.79
C GLN A 3 24.04 -50.12 -10.03
N HIS A 4 23.89 -49.73 -11.30
CA HIS A 4 23.63 -48.34 -11.65
C HIS A 4 22.20 -47.92 -11.30
N GLN A 5 21.27 -48.87 -11.35
CA GLN A 5 19.86 -48.66 -11.00
C GLN A 5 19.70 -48.47 -9.48
N HIS A 6 20.35 -49.33 -8.70
CA HIS A 6 20.34 -49.21 -7.23
C HIS A 6 20.98 -47.92 -6.72
N LEU A 7 22.02 -47.40 -7.37
CA LEU A 7 22.64 -46.13 -7.01
C LEU A 7 21.74 -44.93 -7.36
N LYS A 8 20.99 -45.01 -8.47
CA LYS A 8 19.99 -44.00 -8.85
C LYS A 8 18.82 -43.97 -7.87
N GLU A 9 18.25 -45.11 -7.52
CA GLU A 9 17.16 -45.23 -6.55
C GLU A 9 17.55 -44.68 -5.17
N LYS A 10 18.77 -44.98 -4.69
CA LYS A 10 19.28 -44.43 -3.42
C LYS A 10 19.50 -42.92 -3.47
N ALA A 11 19.88 -42.37 -4.61
CA ALA A 11 20.04 -40.93 -4.81
C ALA A 11 18.69 -40.22 -4.92
N GLU A 12 17.69 -40.85 -5.54
CA GLU A 12 16.31 -40.35 -5.65
C GLU A 12 15.60 -40.39 -4.29
N ALA A 13 15.71 -41.48 -3.53
CA ALA A 13 15.17 -41.57 -2.17
C ALA A 13 15.79 -40.54 -1.20
N ARG A 14 17.10 -40.24 -1.35
CA ARG A 14 17.76 -39.15 -0.60
C ARG A 14 17.27 -37.76 -1.04
N LYS A 15 16.94 -37.56 -2.32
CA LYS A 15 16.40 -36.30 -2.84
C LYS A 15 14.94 -36.10 -2.42
N GLU A 16 14.13 -37.16 -2.41
CA GLU A 16 12.76 -37.12 -1.91
C GLU A 16 12.71 -36.77 -0.42
N SER A 17 13.54 -37.40 0.40
CA SER A 17 13.60 -37.08 1.84
C SER A 17 14.10 -35.67 2.17
N ALA A 18 14.89 -35.04 1.28
CA ALA A 18 15.28 -33.64 1.43
C ALA A 18 14.15 -32.68 1.02
N LYS A 19 13.46 -32.97 -0.08
CA LYS A 19 12.31 -32.19 -0.56
C LYS A 19 11.14 -32.22 0.42
N GLU A 20 10.88 -33.38 1.01
CA GLU A 20 9.77 -33.53 1.97
C GLU A 20 10.00 -32.74 3.26
N LYS A 21 11.26 -32.53 3.67
CA LYS A 21 11.61 -31.65 4.79
C LYS A 21 11.42 -30.17 4.44
N GLN A 22 11.80 -29.79 3.23
CA GLN A 22 11.59 -28.42 2.74
C GLN A 22 10.10 -28.07 2.66
N LEU A 23 9.27 -28.97 2.15
CA LEU A 23 7.82 -28.78 2.08
C LEU A 23 7.21 -28.57 3.48
N LYS A 24 7.64 -29.33 4.49
CA LYS A 24 7.19 -29.16 5.87
C LYS A 24 7.66 -27.84 6.50
N GLU A 25 8.86 -27.38 6.16
CA GLU A 25 9.36 -26.06 6.59
C GLU A 25 8.60 -24.92 5.89
N GLU A 26 8.31 -25.05 4.61
CA GLU A 26 7.51 -24.09 3.84
C GLU A 26 6.08 -23.97 4.37
N GLU A 27 5.42 -25.11 4.66
CA GLU A 27 4.08 -25.14 5.28
C GLU A 27 4.05 -24.45 6.65
N LYS A 28 5.06 -24.71 7.49
CA LYS A 28 5.18 -24.08 8.82
C LYS A 28 5.41 -22.57 8.72
N ILE A 29 6.19 -22.12 7.73
CA ILE A 29 6.39 -20.68 7.48
C ILE A 29 5.08 -20.04 7.00
N LEU A 30 4.35 -20.69 6.09
CA LEU A 30 3.04 -20.25 5.60
C LEU A 30 2.02 -20.10 6.75
N GLU A 31 1.96 -21.08 7.66
CA GLU A 31 1.08 -21.03 8.83
C GLU A 31 1.42 -19.85 9.75
N SER A 32 2.71 -19.61 10.02
CA SER A 32 3.17 -18.51 10.86
C SER A 32 2.93 -17.10 10.28
N VAL A 33 2.86 -16.98 8.95
CA VAL A 33 2.56 -15.72 8.25
C VAL A 33 1.05 -15.46 8.18
N ALA A 34 0.24 -16.53 8.14
CA ALA A 34 -1.22 -16.44 8.03
C ALA A 34 -1.92 -15.98 9.32
N GLU A 35 -1.32 -16.17 10.50
CA GLU A 35 -1.89 -15.80 11.82
C GLU A 35 -2.03 -14.27 12.09
N GLY A 36 -2.10 -13.41 11.06
CA GLY A 36 -2.61 -12.04 11.22
C GLY A 36 -1.68 -11.04 11.91
N ARG A 37 -0.41 -11.39 12.14
CA ARG A 37 0.61 -10.51 12.77
C ARG A 37 1.20 -9.43 11.83
N ALA A 38 0.60 -9.21 10.66
CA ALA A 38 1.16 -8.32 9.63
C ALA A 38 1.23 -6.83 10.04
N LEU A 39 0.54 -6.43 11.11
CA LEU A 39 0.49 -5.03 11.58
C LEU A 39 1.35 -4.75 12.81
N MET A 40 2.05 -5.74 13.37
CA MET A 40 2.86 -5.57 14.59
C MET A 40 4.33 -5.79 14.31
N SER A 41 5.18 -4.85 14.74
CA SER A 41 6.63 -5.03 14.64
C SER A 41 7.14 -6.07 15.66
N VAL A 42 8.24 -6.76 15.36
CA VAL A 42 8.89 -7.73 16.28
C VAL A 42 9.21 -7.11 17.64
N LYS A 43 9.54 -5.80 17.65
CA LYS A 43 9.83 -5.02 18.86
C LYS A 43 8.60 -4.82 19.74
N GLU A 44 7.41 -4.70 19.15
CA GLU A 44 6.15 -4.53 19.87
C GLU A 44 5.63 -5.87 20.39
N MET A 45 5.78 -6.94 19.61
CA MET A 45 5.44 -8.30 20.05
C MET A 45 6.25 -8.74 21.26
N ALA A 46 7.57 -8.48 21.28
CA ALA A 46 8.42 -8.81 22.42
C ALA A 46 8.08 -8.02 23.69
N LYS A 47 7.41 -6.87 23.55
CA LYS A 47 6.98 -6.02 24.67
C LYS A 47 5.53 -6.27 25.08
N GLY A 48 4.81 -7.17 24.39
CA GLY A 48 3.41 -7.49 24.68
C GLY A 48 2.46 -6.30 24.55
N ILE A 49 2.79 -5.31 23.70
CA ILE A 49 1.97 -4.10 23.54
C ILE A 49 0.85 -4.38 22.54
N THR A 50 -0.39 -4.46 23.02
CA THR A 50 -1.59 -4.47 22.19
C THR A 50 -2.14 -3.05 22.10
N TYR A 51 -2.42 -2.58 20.89
CA TYR A 51 -3.09 -1.29 20.69
C TYR A 51 -4.58 -1.57 20.43
N ASP A 52 -5.39 -1.46 21.47
CA ASP A 52 -6.84 -1.64 21.37
C ASP A 52 -7.53 -0.36 20.86
N ASP A 53 -6.93 0.80 21.12
CA ASP A 53 -7.46 2.11 20.75
C ASP A 53 -6.79 2.68 19.49
N PRO A 54 -7.54 3.44 18.66
CA PRO A 54 -6.97 4.14 17.52
C PRO A 54 -5.95 5.20 17.96
N ILE A 55 -4.89 5.36 17.17
CA ILE A 55 -3.84 6.36 17.42
C ILE A 55 -4.47 7.76 17.46
N LYS A 56 -4.20 8.51 18.53
CA LYS A 56 -4.60 9.90 18.65
C LYS A 56 -3.76 10.76 17.69
N THR A 57 -4.33 11.14 16.55
CA THR A 57 -3.69 12.05 15.61
C THR A 57 -3.92 13.51 16.03
N SER A 58 -2.87 14.33 16.05
CA SER A 58 -2.96 15.78 16.31
C SER A 58 -3.28 16.61 15.06
N TRP A 59 -3.40 15.96 13.90
CA TRP A 59 -3.71 16.63 12.65
C TRP A 59 -5.21 16.94 12.55
N THR A 60 -5.54 18.19 12.22
CA THR A 60 -6.92 18.63 12.04
C THR A 60 -7.08 19.27 10.66
N PRO A 61 -8.03 18.78 9.83
CA PRO A 61 -8.27 19.36 8.51
C PRO A 61 -8.72 20.83 8.63
N PRO A 62 -8.55 21.65 7.58
CA PRO A 62 -9.02 23.03 7.60
C PRO A 62 -10.53 23.14 7.84
N ARG A 63 -10.92 24.06 8.74
CA ARG A 63 -12.34 24.28 9.08
C ARG A 63 -13.22 24.54 7.87
N TYR A 64 -12.73 25.31 6.90
CA TYR A 64 -13.53 25.62 5.71
C TYR A 64 -13.83 24.37 4.87
N VAL A 65 -12.97 23.33 4.90
CA VAL A 65 -13.19 22.09 4.14
C VAL A 65 -14.26 21.24 4.80
N LEU A 66 -14.23 21.19 6.14
CA LEU A 66 -15.24 20.50 6.96
C LEU A 66 -16.61 21.16 6.86
N SER A 67 -16.68 22.48 6.72
CA SER A 67 -17.95 23.21 6.62
C SER A 67 -18.56 23.22 5.22
N MET A 68 -17.92 22.62 4.22
CA MET A 68 -18.50 22.51 2.87
C MET A 68 -19.59 21.45 2.82
N SER A 69 -20.54 21.60 1.89
CA SER A 69 -21.55 20.58 1.65
C SER A 69 -20.95 19.29 1.09
N GLU A 70 -21.55 18.17 1.47
CA GLU A 70 -21.18 16.84 0.99
C GLU A 70 -21.28 16.72 -0.54
N GLU A 71 -22.25 17.40 -1.17
CA GLU A 71 -22.36 17.45 -2.64
C GLU A 71 -21.07 17.94 -3.30
N ARG A 72 -20.41 18.94 -2.70
CA ARG A 72 -19.16 19.48 -3.24
C ARG A 72 -18.03 18.47 -3.08
N HIS A 73 -17.99 17.74 -1.96
CA HIS A 73 -17.03 16.66 -1.75
C HIS A 73 -17.24 15.54 -2.76
N GLU A 74 -18.49 15.16 -3.00
CA GLU A 74 -18.86 14.08 -3.91
C GLU A 74 -18.56 14.43 -5.38
N ARG A 75 -18.78 15.69 -5.80
CA ARG A 75 -18.33 16.17 -7.12
C ARG A 75 -16.82 16.03 -7.29
N VAL A 76 -16.05 16.31 -6.25
CA VAL A 76 -14.59 16.17 -6.27
C VAL A 76 -14.20 14.68 -6.33
N ARG A 77 -14.83 13.81 -5.53
CA ARG A 77 -14.59 12.36 -5.57
C ARG A 77 -14.86 11.78 -6.96
N LYS A 78 -16.01 12.11 -7.55
CA LYS A 78 -16.37 11.70 -8.92
C LYS A 78 -15.38 12.22 -9.97
N LYS A 79 -14.98 13.49 -9.87
CA LYS A 79 -14.00 14.10 -10.80
C LYS A 79 -12.65 13.39 -10.78
N TYR A 80 -12.21 12.93 -9.62
CA TYR A 80 -10.93 12.23 -9.45
C TYR A 80 -11.08 10.70 -9.37
N HIS A 81 -12.27 10.17 -9.68
CA HIS A 81 -12.59 8.74 -9.63
C HIS A 81 -12.19 8.07 -8.31
N ILE A 82 -12.42 8.77 -7.19
CA ILE A 82 -12.14 8.28 -5.85
C ILE A 82 -13.33 7.42 -5.41
N LEU A 83 -13.11 6.11 -5.36
CA LEU A 83 -14.03 5.16 -4.74
C LEU A 83 -13.73 5.12 -3.24
N VAL A 84 -14.76 5.25 -2.41
CA VAL A 84 -14.59 5.17 -0.96
C VAL A 84 -15.63 4.24 -0.37
N GLU A 85 -15.17 3.37 0.53
CA GLU A 85 -15.98 2.43 1.29
C GLU A 85 -15.69 2.63 2.78
N GLY A 86 -16.70 2.45 3.63
CA GLY A 86 -16.60 2.59 5.09
C GLY A 86 -17.24 3.86 5.65
N ASP A 87 -17.24 3.95 6.99
CA ASP A 87 -17.83 5.05 7.74
C ASP A 87 -16.79 6.12 8.13
N GLY A 88 -17.23 7.38 8.24
CA GLY A 88 -16.36 8.48 8.70
C GLY A 88 -15.37 8.99 7.65
N ILE A 89 -15.78 9.03 6.38
CA ILE A 89 -14.90 9.40 5.27
C ILE A 89 -14.51 10.89 5.32
N PRO A 90 -13.21 11.23 5.38
CA PRO A 90 -12.77 12.61 5.38
C PRO A 90 -13.06 13.32 4.04
N PRO A 91 -13.23 14.65 4.05
CA PRO A 91 -13.45 15.41 2.83
C PRO A 91 -12.19 15.45 1.96
N PRO A 92 -12.32 15.40 0.62
CA PRO A 92 -11.18 15.42 -0.29
C PRO A 92 -10.48 16.79 -0.30
N ILE A 93 -9.17 16.82 -0.05
CA ILE A 93 -8.33 18.02 -0.10
C ILE A 93 -7.51 18.01 -1.39
N LYS A 94 -7.59 19.08 -2.18
CA LYS A 94 -7.00 19.12 -3.53
C LYS A 94 -5.57 19.63 -3.56
N SER A 95 -5.15 20.42 -2.58
CA SER A 95 -3.83 21.04 -2.57
C SER A 95 -3.06 20.74 -1.28
N PHE A 96 -1.75 20.52 -1.42
CA PHE A 96 -0.86 20.25 -0.29
C PHE A 96 -0.79 21.42 0.70
N LYS A 97 -0.96 22.66 0.21
CA LYS A 97 -1.01 23.86 1.06
C LYS A 97 -2.18 23.80 2.04
N GLU A 98 -3.32 23.29 1.59
CA GLU A 98 -4.53 23.16 2.41
C GLU A 98 -4.39 22.05 3.46
N MET A 99 -3.49 21.08 3.27
CA MET A 99 -3.29 19.99 4.23
C MET A 99 -2.59 20.45 5.54
N LYS A 100 -2.22 21.73 5.68
CA LYS A 100 -1.62 22.32 6.90
C LYS A 100 -0.39 21.56 7.41
N PHE A 101 0.41 21.00 6.51
CA PHE A 101 1.67 20.38 6.92
C PHE A 101 2.63 21.44 7.48
N PRO A 102 3.47 21.08 8.46
CA PRO A 102 4.50 21.98 8.97
C PRO A 102 5.42 22.41 7.83
N ALA A 103 5.75 23.71 7.79
CA ALA A 103 6.45 24.35 6.66
C ALA A 103 7.76 23.63 6.27
N VAL A 104 8.43 22.99 7.23
CA VAL A 104 9.68 22.23 7.04
C VAL A 104 9.52 21.06 6.06
N SER A 105 8.32 20.47 5.94
CA SER A 105 8.05 19.37 4.98
C SER A 105 7.69 19.84 3.57
N SER A 106 7.22 21.09 3.42
CA SER A 106 6.64 21.60 2.16
C SER A 106 7.68 22.14 1.16
N SER A 107 8.88 22.52 1.61
CA SER A 107 9.95 23.04 0.76
C SER A 107 10.62 21.97 -0.11
N ALA A 108 10.36 20.68 0.16
CA ALA A 108 10.91 19.55 -0.58
C ALA A 108 10.15 19.22 -1.88
N THR A 109 9.00 19.85 -2.16
CA THR A 109 8.29 19.61 -3.42
C THR A 109 8.96 20.38 -4.55
N CYS A 110 9.62 19.61 -5.41
CA CYS A 110 10.30 20.01 -6.63
C CYS A 110 9.55 21.10 -7.43
N ARG A 111 10.27 22.15 -7.81
CA ARG A 111 9.90 23.03 -8.93
C ARG A 111 9.81 22.17 -10.20
N GLY A 112 8.61 21.71 -10.53
CA GLY A 112 8.37 20.84 -11.67
C GLY A 112 6.90 20.82 -12.04
N SER A 113 6.31 22.00 -12.27
CA SER A 113 5.03 22.09 -12.97
C SER A 113 5.28 21.81 -14.45
N ALA A 114 5.23 20.53 -14.83
CA ALA A 114 5.01 20.13 -16.20
C ALA A 114 3.56 20.47 -16.56
N SER A 115 3.35 21.56 -17.29
CA SER A 115 2.10 21.87 -17.96
C SER A 115 1.92 20.89 -19.12
N PHE A 116 1.27 19.76 -18.84
CA PHE A 116 0.73 18.86 -19.85
C PHE A 116 -0.56 19.48 -20.41
N THR A 117 -0.43 20.40 -21.36
CA THR A 117 -1.52 20.77 -22.26
C THR A 117 -1.27 20.08 -23.60
N GLY A 118 -1.69 18.83 -23.71
CA GLY A 118 -1.77 18.12 -24.97
C GLY A 118 -3.20 17.70 -25.22
N PHE A 119 -3.95 18.50 -25.99
CA PHE A 119 -4.99 18.04 -26.93
C PHE A 119 -5.53 19.24 -27.72
N GLY A 120 -5.32 19.24 -29.04
CA GLY A 120 -6.16 19.97 -30.00
C GLY A 120 -5.57 21.25 -30.60
N ALA A 121 -4.92 21.13 -31.76
CA ALA A 121 -5.29 21.85 -32.99
C ALA A 121 -4.25 21.61 -34.09
N LEU A 122 -4.39 20.50 -34.81
CA LEU A 122 -3.79 20.29 -36.12
C LEU A 122 -4.79 20.82 -37.18
N ARG A 123 -4.72 22.11 -37.51
CA ARG A 123 -5.25 22.68 -38.77
C ARG A 123 -5.02 24.19 -38.85
N LYS A 124 -4.13 24.59 -39.75
CA LYS A 124 -4.28 25.67 -40.77
C LYS A 124 -2.90 25.88 -41.40
N TYR A 125 -2.62 25.16 -42.48
CA TYR A 125 -2.89 25.51 -43.87
C TYR A 125 -1.69 26.25 -44.48
N LEU A 126 -1.11 25.61 -45.49
CA LEU A 126 -0.23 26.22 -46.47
C LEU A 126 -0.86 27.52 -47.02
N SER A 127 -0.06 28.58 -47.05
CA SER A 127 0.13 29.46 -48.22
C SER A 127 1.43 30.23 -48.05
#